data_AF-A0A3M0MNU4-F1
#
_entry.id   AF-A0A3M0MNU4-F1
#
_cell.length_a   1.000
_cell.length_b   1.000
_cell.length_c   1.000
_cell.angle_alpha   90.00
_cell.angle_beta   90.00
_cell.angle_gamma   90.00
#
_symmetry.space_group_name_H-M   'P 1'
#
loop_
_entity.id
_entity.type
_entity.pdbx_description
1 polymer ?
#
loop_
_entity_poly.entity_id
_entity_poly.type
_entity_poly.pdbx_seq_one_letter_code
_entity_poly.pdbx_strand_id
1 'polypeptide(L)'
;MTDSLPITNRSRLRRSHPRGHFDRETINAILDAQPLCSVGYVMEGKPYVTPTLQWREGNHAYWHGSSASQALRAGRDAEVCLSVSILDGFVLARSGFHHSVNSRSVTLFGTAFKVEDPVEKLAKLTRFVNGLFPGRYADLRPDTAQDLKATTLLGLKIEEGSAKIRSGGPNDEEADYALPIWAGVIPVQTEIGAPIPDPRNLDGVAMPEHVREFKLGSAYGKKQE
;
A
#
# COMPACT_ATOMS: atom_id res chain seq x y z
N MET A 1 19.06 1.16 -13.65
CA MET A 1 18.49 1.10 -12.27
C MET A 1 18.64 -0.33 -11.82
N THR A 2 19.01 -0.57 -10.57
CA THR A 2 19.16 -1.94 -10.08
C THR A 2 17.79 -2.60 -9.96
N ASP A 3 17.68 -3.83 -10.44
CA ASP A 3 16.45 -4.63 -10.35
C ASP A 3 16.12 -5.03 -8.90
N SER A 4 17.00 -4.74 -7.94
CA SER A 4 16.82 -5.01 -6.52
C SER A 4 17.29 -3.85 -5.64
N LEU A 5 16.68 -3.75 -4.46
CA LEU A 5 17.10 -2.85 -3.39
C LEU A 5 18.33 -3.39 -2.66
N PRO A 6 19.23 -2.53 -2.17
CA PRO A 6 20.32 -2.93 -1.30
C PRO A 6 19.82 -3.59 -0.01
N ILE A 7 20.48 -4.69 0.36
CA ILE A 7 20.28 -5.34 1.65
C ILE A 7 21.13 -4.61 2.68
N THR A 8 20.51 -3.81 3.54
CA THR A 8 21.19 -3.04 4.59
C THR A 8 21.06 -3.74 5.94
N ASN A 9 21.75 -3.22 6.96
CA ASN A 9 21.59 -3.70 8.32
C ASN A 9 20.15 -3.52 8.86
N ARG A 10 19.43 -2.52 8.35
CA ARG A 10 18.06 -2.17 8.74
C ARG A 10 17.03 -2.96 7.95
N SER A 11 17.24 -3.16 6.64
CA SER A 11 16.28 -3.84 5.76
C SER A 11 16.42 -5.36 5.73
N ARG A 12 17.58 -5.94 6.13
CA ARG A 12 17.78 -7.39 6.11
C ARG A 12 16.80 -8.14 7.01
N LEU A 13 16.18 -9.19 6.48
CA LEU A 13 15.36 -10.09 7.27
C LEU A 13 16.26 -11.00 8.12
N ARG A 14 16.02 -11.02 9.44
CA ARG A 14 16.74 -11.92 10.36
C ARG A 14 16.01 -13.24 10.58
N ARG A 15 14.68 -13.19 10.76
CA ARG A 15 13.82 -14.37 10.92
C ARG A 15 13.02 -14.66 9.65
N SER A 16 12.98 -15.95 9.28
CA SER A 16 12.34 -16.42 8.04
C SER A 16 12.88 -15.70 6.81
N HIS A 17 14.20 -15.49 6.74
CA HIS A 17 14.87 -14.80 5.64
C HIS A 17 14.62 -15.40 4.24
N PRO A 18 14.34 -16.71 4.05
CA PRO A 18 13.99 -17.23 2.72
C PRO A 18 12.67 -16.68 2.17
N ARG A 19 11.86 -16.02 3.02
CA ARG A 19 10.63 -15.33 2.64
C ARG A 19 10.87 -13.87 2.23
N GLY A 20 12.11 -13.40 2.29
CA GLY A 20 12.50 -12.02 2.00
C GLY A 20 12.74 -11.82 0.52
N HIS A 21 12.15 -10.76 -0.02
CA HIS A 21 12.32 -10.34 -1.40
C HIS A 21 12.84 -8.90 -1.43
N PHE A 22 13.81 -8.63 -2.31
CA PHE A 22 14.43 -7.31 -2.47
C PHE A 22 14.32 -6.81 -3.90
N ASP A 23 13.87 -7.64 -4.84
CA ASP A 23 13.63 -7.27 -6.22
C ASP A 23 12.50 -6.23 -6.32
N ARG A 24 12.68 -5.28 -7.23
CA ARG A 24 11.74 -4.18 -7.46
C ARG A 24 10.42 -4.70 -8.00
N GLU A 25 10.42 -5.79 -8.77
CA GLU A 25 9.21 -6.39 -9.32
C GLU A 25 8.24 -6.81 -8.21
N THR A 26 8.70 -7.63 -7.26
CA THR A 26 7.90 -8.10 -6.13
C THR A 26 7.44 -6.95 -5.25
N ILE A 27 8.33 -6.01 -4.93
CA ILE A 27 8.00 -4.85 -4.10
C ILE A 27 6.93 -3.99 -4.77
N ASN A 28 7.10 -3.68 -6.06
CA ASN A 28 6.15 -2.88 -6.81
C ASN A 28 4.79 -3.58 -6.93
N ALA A 29 4.78 -4.90 -7.18
CA ALA A 29 3.54 -5.66 -7.27
C ALA A 29 2.71 -5.60 -5.97
N ILE A 30 3.36 -5.63 -4.79
CA ILE A 30 2.66 -5.50 -3.50
C ILE A 30 2.14 -4.07 -3.29
N LEU A 31 2.95 -3.05 -3.58
CA LEU A 31 2.53 -1.65 -3.49
C LEU A 31 1.35 -1.37 -4.43
N ASP A 32 1.37 -1.92 -5.64
CA ASP A 32 0.34 -1.70 -6.65
C ASP A 32 -0.97 -2.45 -6.34
N ALA A 33 -0.89 -3.56 -5.58
CA ALA A 33 -2.05 -4.36 -5.19
C ALA A 33 -2.84 -3.78 -4.00
N GLN A 34 -2.23 -2.92 -3.19
CA GLN A 34 -2.84 -2.42 -1.94
C GLN A 34 -2.56 -0.92 -1.76
N PRO A 35 -3.55 -0.05 -2.03
CA PRO A 35 -3.39 1.39 -1.84
C PRO A 35 -3.37 1.79 -0.37
N LEU A 36 -3.91 1.00 0.57
CA LEU A 36 -3.82 1.33 2.00
C LEU A 36 -2.43 0.99 2.55
N CYS A 37 -1.81 1.95 3.24
CA CYS A 37 -0.55 1.75 3.93
C CYS A 37 -0.59 2.32 5.36
N SER A 38 0.45 2.02 6.12
CA SER A 38 0.74 2.60 7.42
C SER A 38 2.08 3.33 7.34
N VAL A 39 2.10 4.62 7.69
CA VAL A 39 3.34 5.41 7.74
C VAL A 39 3.73 5.65 9.19
N GLY A 40 4.87 5.10 9.58
CA GLY A 40 5.54 5.35 10.85
C GLY A 40 6.44 6.57 10.79
N TYR A 41 6.36 7.43 11.79
CA TYR A 41 7.18 8.64 11.93
C TYR A 41 7.41 8.95 13.41
N VAL A 42 8.33 9.87 13.70
CA VAL A 42 8.63 10.33 15.07
C VAL A 42 8.15 11.77 15.23
N MET A 43 7.40 12.03 16.30
CA MET A 43 6.98 13.37 16.70
C MET A 43 7.29 13.55 18.18
N GLU A 44 8.06 14.59 18.52
CA GLU A 44 8.50 14.86 19.90
C GLU A 44 9.19 13.66 20.56
N GLY A 45 10.03 12.96 19.78
CA GLY A 45 10.77 11.77 20.24
C GLY A 45 9.92 10.51 20.44
N LYS A 46 8.62 10.55 20.15
CA LYS A 46 7.69 9.41 20.30
C LYS A 46 7.31 8.82 18.93
N PRO A 47 7.19 7.49 18.80
CA PRO A 47 6.76 6.86 17.55
C PRO A 47 5.26 6.99 17.36
N TYR A 48 4.84 7.31 16.14
CA TYR A 48 3.46 7.32 15.68
C TYR A 48 3.33 6.50 14.42
N VAL A 49 2.14 5.98 14.16
CA VAL A 49 1.79 5.28 12.92
C VAL A 49 0.43 5.80 12.45
N THR A 50 0.36 6.28 11.21
CA THR A 50 -0.88 6.77 10.61
C THR A 50 -1.26 5.91 9.39
N PRO A 51 -2.47 5.34 9.34
CA PRO A 51 -2.98 4.72 8.13
C PRO A 51 -3.34 5.79 7.09
N THR A 52 -2.96 5.58 5.84
CA THR A 52 -3.27 6.48 4.72
C THR A 52 -3.28 5.73 3.40
N LEU A 53 -3.74 6.39 2.33
CA LEU A 53 -3.58 5.87 0.97
C LEU A 53 -2.20 6.22 0.42
N GLN A 54 -1.62 5.26 -0.29
CA GLN A 54 -0.41 5.42 -1.08
C GLN A 54 -0.65 5.06 -2.54
N TRP A 55 0.17 5.65 -3.41
CA TRP A 55 0.34 5.17 -4.76
C TRP A 55 1.81 5.21 -5.16
N ARG A 56 2.17 4.33 -6.08
CA ARG A 56 3.50 4.25 -6.66
C ARG A 56 3.56 4.95 -8.00
N GLU A 57 4.63 5.68 -8.25
CA GLU A 57 4.98 6.18 -9.57
C GLU A 57 6.48 6.04 -9.79
N GLY A 58 6.87 5.18 -10.76
CA GLY A 58 8.27 4.83 -10.99
C GLY A 58 8.93 4.28 -9.72
N ASN A 59 9.90 5.03 -9.20
CA ASN A 59 10.69 4.68 -8.01
C ASN A 59 10.29 5.45 -6.75
N HIS A 60 9.09 6.00 -6.72
CA HIS A 60 8.58 6.71 -5.55
C HIS A 60 7.24 6.15 -5.12
N ALA A 61 7.04 6.11 -3.81
CA ALA A 61 5.72 5.98 -3.20
C ALA A 61 5.29 7.36 -2.69
N TYR A 62 4.03 7.72 -2.89
CA TYR A 62 3.48 9.00 -2.50
C TYR A 62 2.24 8.81 -1.63
N TRP A 63 1.99 9.77 -0.75
CA TRP A 63 0.76 9.87 0.04
C TRP A 63 0.41 11.34 0.26
N HIS A 64 -0.85 11.63 0.55
CA HIS A 64 -1.31 12.99 0.76
C HIS A 64 -2.22 13.10 2.00
N GLY A 65 -2.59 14.33 2.34
CA GLY A 65 -3.55 14.64 3.38
C GLY A 65 -3.67 16.15 3.59
N SER A 66 -4.35 16.55 4.66
CA SER A 66 -4.52 17.97 5.00
C SER A 66 -3.17 18.67 5.23
N SER A 67 -3.05 19.90 4.75
CA SER A 67 -1.88 20.76 5.03
C SER A 67 -1.75 21.15 6.50
N ALA A 68 -2.82 20.99 7.29
CA ALA A 68 -2.79 21.15 8.73
C ALA A 68 -2.33 19.88 9.50
N SER A 69 -2.16 18.75 8.80
CA SER A 69 -1.82 17.46 9.42
C SER A 69 -0.48 17.50 10.16
N GLN A 70 -0.53 17.19 11.46
CA GLN A 70 0.67 17.02 12.28
C GLN A 70 1.51 15.82 11.79
N ALA A 71 0.87 14.75 11.33
CA ALA A 71 1.56 13.58 10.79
C ALA A 71 2.40 13.94 9.55
N LEU A 72 1.83 14.69 8.60
CA LEU A 72 2.57 15.12 7.41
C LEU A 72 3.66 16.15 7.75
N ARG A 73 3.44 17.01 8.75
CA ARG A 73 4.46 17.94 9.21
C ARG A 73 5.65 17.21 9.84
N ALA A 74 5.38 16.19 10.67
CA ALA A 74 6.41 15.40 11.33
C ALA A 74 7.16 14.46 10.37
N GLY A 75 6.49 13.98 9.32
CA GLY A 75 7.10 13.14 8.29
C GLY A 75 7.86 13.91 7.21
N ARG A 76 7.62 15.22 7.04
CA ARG A 76 8.29 16.05 6.03
C ARG A 76 9.78 16.20 6.34
N ASP A 77 10.63 15.95 5.33
CA ASP A 77 12.09 16.10 5.41
C ASP A 77 12.68 15.29 6.58
N ALA A 78 12.01 14.19 6.93
CA ALA A 78 12.29 13.34 8.08
C ALA A 78 12.25 11.86 7.71
N GLU A 79 12.95 11.06 8.50
CA GLU A 79 12.93 9.60 8.40
C GLU A 79 11.54 9.03 8.68
N VAL A 80 11.04 8.24 7.73
CA VAL A 80 9.76 7.54 7.84
C VAL A 80 9.93 6.05 7.55
N CYS A 81 8.92 5.28 7.97
CA CYS A 81 8.76 3.88 7.65
C CYS A 81 7.39 3.70 6.98
N LEU A 82 7.34 3.38 5.69
CA LEU A 82 6.09 3.08 4.99
C LEU A 82 5.91 1.57 4.93
N SER A 83 4.78 1.07 5.42
CA SER A 83 4.45 -0.35 5.40
C SER A 83 3.12 -0.62 4.69
N VAL A 84 3.13 -1.58 3.79
CA VAL A 84 1.94 -2.14 3.12
C VAL A 84 1.84 -3.61 3.49
N SER A 85 0.63 -4.08 3.80
CA SER A 85 0.39 -5.48 4.15
C SER A 85 -0.93 -5.98 3.59
N ILE A 86 -0.95 -7.23 3.13
CA ILE A 86 -2.10 -7.93 2.57
C ILE A 86 -2.19 -9.29 3.25
N LEU A 87 -3.34 -9.57 3.86
CA LEU A 87 -3.66 -10.87 4.44
C LEU A 87 -4.27 -11.76 3.36
N ASP A 88 -3.63 -12.89 3.08
CA ASP A 88 -4.04 -13.83 2.04
C ASP A 88 -4.64 -15.14 2.62
N GLY A 89 -4.47 -15.41 3.92
CA GLY A 89 -5.12 -16.54 4.58
C GLY A 89 -4.64 -16.83 6.00
N PHE A 90 -5.46 -17.54 6.77
CA PHE A 90 -5.05 -18.11 8.06
C PHE A 90 -4.53 -19.52 7.86
N VAL A 91 -3.38 -19.84 8.46
CA VAL A 91 -2.81 -21.19 8.41
C VAL A 91 -3.02 -21.88 9.74
N LEU A 92 -3.80 -22.96 9.67
CA LEU A 92 -4.16 -23.80 10.79
C LEU A 92 -3.26 -25.03 10.79
N ALA A 93 -2.41 -25.12 11.81
CA ALA A 93 -1.49 -26.22 12.02
C ALA A 93 -2.05 -27.16 13.10
N ARG A 94 -1.43 -28.32 13.30
CA ARG A 94 -1.84 -29.30 14.32
C ARG A 94 -1.35 -28.92 15.71
N SER A 95 -0.29 -28.13 15.78
CA SER A 95 0.23 -27.53 17.00
C SER A 95 -0.04 -26.04 17.06
N GLY A 96 -0.35 -25.55 18.26
CA GLY A 96 -0.57 -24.13 18.53
C GLY A 96 0.62 -23.24 18.11
N PHE A 97 1.83 -23.79 18.14
CA PHE A 97 3.06 -23.09 17.78
C PHE A 97 3.22 -22.85 16.27
N HIS A 98 2.68 -23.74 15.44
CA HIS A 98 2.84 -23.69 13.98
C HIS A 98 1.72 -22.92 13.26
N HIS A 99 0.74 -22.39 13.99
CA HIS A 99 -0.23 -21.44 13.43
C HIS A 99 0.44 -20.22 12.83
N SER A 100 -0.11 -19.73 11.71
CA SER A 100 0.45 -18.58 11.02
C SER A 100 -0.57 -17.92 10.08
N VAL A 101 -0.10 -17.00 9.23
CA VAL A 101 -0.90 -16.37 8.18
C VAL A 101 -0.14 -16.40 6.85
N ASN A 102 -0.85 -16.65 5.76
CA ASN A 102 -0.35 -16.31 4.43
C ASN A 102 -0.53 -14.81 4.23
N SER A 103 0.52 -14.13 3.80
CA SER A 103 0.52 -12.68 3.65
C SER A 103 1.62 -12.21 2.72
N ARG A 104 1.41 -11.00 2.19
CA ARG A 104 2.41 -10.24 1.45
C ARG A 104 2.57 -8.89 2.13
N SER A 105 3.81 -8.46 2.35
CA SER A 105 4.07 -7.14 2.94
C SER A 105 5.31 -6.51 2.34
N VAL A 106 5.32 -5.18 2.29
CA VAL A 106 6.48 -4.35 1.97
C VAL A 106 6.71 -3.39 3.12
N THR A 107 7.98 -3.20 3.51
CA THR A 107 8.41 -2.14 4.41
C THR A 107 9.51 -1.35 3.71
N LEU A 108 9.31 -0.03 3.59
CA LEU A 108 10.25 0.92 3.01
C LEU A 108 10.73 1.91 4.06
N PHE A 109 12.00 2.29 3.96
CA PHE A 109 12.65 3.26 4.84
C PHE A 109 13.23 4.41 4.02
N GLY A 110 13.31 5.58 4.64
CA GLY A 110 14.06 6.71 4.12
C GLY A 110 13.47 8.05 4.55
N THR A 111 14.09 9.12 4.07
CA THR A 111 13.62 10.49 4.28
C THR A 111 12.51 10.84 3.30
N ALA A 112 11.32 11.17 3.80
CA ALA A 112 10.26 11.67 2.94
C ALA A 112 10.52 13.12 2.54
N PHE A 113 10.12 13.51 1.33
CA PHE A 113 10.21 14.88 0.84
C PHE A 113 8.82 15.40 0.49
N LYS A 114 8.64 16.73 0.58
CA LYS A 114 7.40 17.38 0.15
C LYS A 114 7.46 17.73 -1.34
N VAL A 115 6.38 17.45 -2.07
CA VAL A 115 6.21 17.96 -3.44
C VAL A 115 5.73 19.41 -3.35
N GLU A 116 6.62 20.34 -3.69
CA GLU A 116 6.40 21.78 -3.55
C GLU A 116 5.78 22.42 -4.79
N ASP A 117 6.20 22.00 -6.00
CA ASP A 117 5.69 22.56 -7.25
C ASP A 117 4.18 22.26 -7.40
N PRO A 118 3.32 23.29 -7.50
CA PRO A 118 1.89 23.11 -7.69
C PRO A 118 1.52 22.30 -8.94
N VAL A 119 2.28 22.43 -10.03
CA VAL A 119 2.03 21.70 -11.28
C VAL A 119 2.35 20.23 -11.11
N GLU A 120 3.50 19.92 -10.52
CA GLU A 120 3.88 18.54 -10.19
C GLU A 120 2.87 17.92 -9.24
N LYS A 121 2.51 18.63 -8.17
CA LYS A 121 1.53 18.18 -7.17
C LYS A 121 0.18 17.84 -7.79
N LEU A 122 -0.34 18.70 -8.66
CA LEU A 122 -1.58 18.45 -9.39
C LEU A 122 -1.47 17.20 -10.26
N ALA A 123 -0.35 17.03 -10.98
CA ALA A 123 -0.10 15.83 -11.79
C ALA A 123 -0.06 14.55 -10.95
N LYS A 124 0.58 14.59 -9.77
CA LYS A 124 0.62 13.45 -8.84
C LYS A 124 -0.75 13.10 -8.24
N LEU A 125 -1.54 14.11 -7.86
CA LEU A 125 -2.92 13.89 -7.37
C LEU A 125 -3.84 13.36 -8.48
N THR A 126 -3.69 13.87 -9.71
CA THR A 126 -4.36 13.34 -10.89
C THR A 126 -4.02 11.86 -11.10
N ARG A 127 -2.73 11.50 -11.00
CA ARG A 127 -2.26 10.13 -11.13
C ARG A 127 -2.80 9.22 -10.02
N PHE A 128 -2.89 9.71 -8.79
CA PHE A 128 -3.51 8.98 -7.69
C PHE A 128 -4.96 8.60 -7.99
N VAL A 129 -5.77 9.61 -8.35
CA VAL A 129 -7.20 9.40 -8.65
C VAL A 129 -7.38 8.49 -9.85
N ASN A 130 -6.69 8.76 -10.96
CA ASN A 130 -6.81 7.95 -12.18
C ASN A 130 -6.19 6.56 -12.07
N GLY A 131 -5.26 6.35 -11.14
CA GLY A 131 -4.77 5.03 -10.80
C GLY A 131 -5.91 4.19 -10.26
N LEU A 132 -6.59 4.66 -9.20
CA LEU A 132 -7.72 3.94 -8.61
C LEU A 132 -8.94 3.88 -9.53
N PHE A 133 -9.26 4.99 -10.19
CA PHE A 133 -10.47 5.18 -10.97
C PHE A 133 -10.10 5.70 -12.36
N PRO A 134 -9.77 4.81 -13.32
CA PRO A 134 -9.32 5.21 -14.65
C PRO A 134 -10.27 6.22 -15.31
N GLY A 135 -9.72 7.38 -15.72
CA GLY A 135 -10.45 8.46 -16.38
C GLY A 135 -11.24 9.38 -15.44
N ARG A 136 -11.45 8.99 -14.17
CA ARG A 136 -12.29 9.72 -13.22
C ARG A 136 -11.95 11.19 -13.10
N TYR A 137 -10.66 11.52 -13.07
CA TYR A 137 -10.24 12.88 -12.77
C TYR A 137 -10.69 13.90 -13.82
N ALA A 138 -10.85 13.48 -15.09
CA ALA A 138 -11.35 14.34 -16.16
C ALA A 138 -12.85 14.67 -16.04
N ASP A 139 -13.63 13.80 -15.38
CA ASP A 139 -15.07 13.97 -15.18
C ASP A 139 -15.40 14.80 -13.92
N LEU A 140 -14.39 15.13 -13.10
CA LEU A 140 -14.56 15.92 -11.89
C LEU A 140 -14.55 17.43 -12.20
N ARG A 141 -15.09 18.23 -11.27
CA ARG A 141 -14.83 19.68 -11.31
C ARG A 141 -13.31 19.93 -11.27
N PRO A 142 -12.80 20.96 -11.94
CA PRO A 142 -11.41 21.35 -11.78
C PRO A 142 -11.06 21.64 -10.31
N ASP A 143 -9.85 21.28 -9.90
CA ASP A 143 -9.30 21.66 -8.61
C ASP A 143 -9.15 23.19 -8.53
N THR A 144 -9.57 23.75 -7.40
CA THR A 144 -9.34 25.16 -7.11
C THR A 144 -7.94 25.35 -6.53
N ALA A 145 -7.43 26.59 -6.57
CA ALA A 145 -6.19 26.95 -5.87
C ALA A 145 -6.26 26.63 -4.37
N GLN A 146 -7.46 26.70 -3.77
CA GLN A 146 -7.66 26.38 -2.36
C GLN A 146 -7.59 24.87 -2.08
N ASP A 147 -8.10 24.02 -2.98
CA ASP A 147 -7.97 22.56 -2.85
C ASP A 147 -6.49 22.14 -2.81
N LEU A 148 -5.70 22.69 -3.75
CA LEU A 148 -4.25 22.46 -3.79
C LEU A 148 -3.54 23.02 -2.56
N LYS A 149 -3.91 24.19 -2.06
CA LYS A 149 -3.31 24.79 -0.85
C LYS A 149 -3.67 24.00 0.42
N ALA A 150 -4.87 23.43 0.48
CA ALA A 150 -5.34 22.64 1.62
C ALA A 150 -4.74 21.22 1.67
N THR A 151 -4.09 20.79 0.60
CA THR A 151 -3.49 19.45 0.49
C THR A 151 -1.99 19.53 0.73
N THR A 152 -1.39 18.56 1.41
CA THR A 152 0.06 18.32 1.42
C THR A 152 0.32 16.95 0.83
N LEU A 153 1.37 16.84 0.01
CA LEU A 153 1.77 15.59 -0.65
C LEU A 153 3.23 15.32 -0.31
N LEU A 154 3.49 14.13 0.22
CA LEU A 154 4.83 13.65 0.50
C LEU A 154 5.19 12.50 -0.44
N GLY A 155 6.46 12.40 -0.78
CA GLY A 155 7.05 11.30 -1.53
C GLY A 155 8.16 10.62 -0.74
N LEU A 156 8.35 9.33 -0.98
CA LEU A 156 9.45 8.53 -0.48
C LEU A 156 10.09 7.79 -1.66
N LYS A 157 11.39 7.97 -1.83
CA LYS A 157 12.15 7.23 -2.85
C LYS A 157 12.32 5.78 -2.40
N ILE A 158 12.05 4.85 -3.30
CA ILE A 158 12.08 3.41 -3.00
C ILE A 158 13.52 2.90 -3.20
N GLU A 159 14.38 3.18 -2.21
CA GLU A 159 15.80 2.81 -2.22
C GLU A 159 16.20 1.86 -1.10
N GLU A 160 15.49 1.86 0.03
CA GLU A 160 15.77 0.97 1.14
C GLU A 160 14.47 0.32 1.62
N GLY A 161 14.48 -1.01 1.71
CA GLY A 161 13.31 -1.75 2.16
C GLY A 161 13.41 -3.24 1.90
N SER A 162 12.35 -3.95 2.23
CA SER A 162 12.18 -5.36 1.90
C SER A 162 10.71 -5.72 1.74
N ALA A 163 10.45 -6.71 0.89
CA ALA A 163 9.20 -7.44 0.88
C ALA A 163 9.35 -8.74 1.69
N LYS A 164 8.25 -9.20 2.27
CA LYS A 164 8.15 -10.50 2.94
C LYS A 164 6.86 -11.20 2.52
N ILE A 165 6.99 -12.44 2.05
CA ILE A 165 5.86 -13.21 1.52
C ILE A 165 5.78 -14.56 2.22
N ARG A 166 4.57 -14.94 2.64
CA ARG A 166 4.26 -16.31 3.08
C ARG A 166 3.05 -16.83 2.31
N SER A 167 3.20 -18.00 1.73
CA SER A 167 2.14 -18.78 1.08
C SER A 167 2.25 -20.25 1.50
N GLY A 168 1.26 -21.06 1.13
CA GLY A 168 1.26 -22.51 1.38
C GLY A 168 0.58 -22.93 2.69
N GLY A 169 0.74 -24.21 3.01
CA GLY A 169 0.12 -24.88 4.16
C GLY A 169 0.86 -24.72 5.49
N PRO A 170 0.39 -25.41 6.55
CA PRO A 170 1.13 -25.53 7.80
C PRO A 170 2.44 -26.30 7.60
N ASN A 171 3.39 -26.08 8.50
CA ASN A 171 4.65 -26.82 8.56
C ASN A 171 4.78 -27.40 9.97
N ASP A 172 4.04 -28.47 10.22
CA ASP A 172 4.02 -29.22 11.47
C ASP A 172 5.29 -30.09 11.63
N GLU A 173 5.57 -30.53 12.85
CA GLU A 173 6.60 -31.55 13.11
C GLU A 173 6.11 -32.93 12.62
N GLU A 174 7.04 -33.82 12.23
CA GLU A 174 6.70 -35.13 11.65
C GLU A 174 5.75 -35.95 12.55
N ALA A 175 5.96 -35.92 13.86
CA ALA A 175 5.15 -36.65 14.84
C ALA A 175 3.69 -36.14 14.90
N ASP A 176 3.44 -34.86 14.57
CA ASP A 176 2.11 -34.27 14.65
C ASP A 176 1.20 -34.77 13.53
N TYR A 177 1.73 -35.23 12.39
CA TYR A 177 0.92 -35.72 11.27
C TYR A 177 0.12 -36.98 11.59
N ALA A 178 0.53 -37.76 12.60
CA ALA A 178 -0.21 -38.92 13.08
C ALA A 178 -1.39 -38.54 14.01
N LEU A 179 -1.45 -37.29 14.49
CA LEU A 179 -2.53 -36.84 15.36
C LEU A 179 -3.83 -36.62 14.56
N PRO A 180 -5.00 -36.98 15.11
CA PRO A 180 -6.30 -36.79 14.45
C PRO A 180 -6.79 -35.33 14.56
N ILE A 181 -5.93 -34.38 14.17
CA ILE A 181 -6.18 -32.93 14.22
C ILE A 181 -6.23 -32.40 12.79
N TRP A 182 -7.30 -31.66 12.46
CA TRP A 182 -7.43 -31.01 11.16
C TRP A 182 -6.42 -29.87 11.02
N ALA A 183 -5.79 -29.78 9.86
CA ALA A 183 -4.85 -28.72 9.50
C ALA A 183 -5.11 -28.26 8.07
N GLY A 184 -4.88 -26.98 7.78
CA GLY A 184 -5.19 -26.41 6.48
C GLY A 184 -5.01 -24.90 6.41
N VAL A 185 -5.61 -24.30 5.39
CA VAL A 185 -5.60 -22.86 5.17
C VAL A 185 -7.03 -22.38 5.00
N ILE A 186 -7.39 -21.30 5.67
CA ILE A 186 -8.61 -20.52 5.39
C ILE A 186 -8.17 -19.32 4.53
N PRO A 187 -8.42 -19.33 3.21
CA PRO A 187 -8.04 -18.21 2.36
C PRO A 187 -8.79 -16.93 2.76
N VAL A 188 -8.11 -15.79 2.64
CA VAL A 188 -8.71 -14.47 2.83
C VAL A 188 -8.61 -13.71 1.52
N GLN A 189 -9.72 -13.13 1.09
CA GLN A 189 -9.83 -12.35 -0.13
C GLN A 189 -10.57 -11.04 0.18
N THR A 190 -10.16 -9.97 -0.48
CA THR A 190 -10.89 -8.69 -0.45
C THR A 190 -11.94 -8.69 -1.53
N GLU A 191 -13.20 -8.52 -1.16
CA GLU A 191 -14.32 -8.36 -2.09
C GLU A 191 -14.71 -6.88 -2.20
N ILE A 192 -14.99 -6.45 -3.43
CA ILE A 192 -15.50 -5.11 -3.73
C ILE A 192 -17.01 -5.21 -3.88
N GLY A 193 -17.74 -4.54 -2.99
CA GLY A 193 -19.20 -4.49 -3.03
C GLY A 193 -19.73 -3.61 -4.15
N ALA A 194 -21.04 -3.70 -4.39
CA ALA A 194 -21.74 -2.85 -5.35
C ALA A 194 -21.63 -1.35 -4.95
N PRO A 195 -21.40 -0.43 -5.91
CA PRO A 195 -21.38 1.01 -5.62
C PRO A 195 -22.72 1.49 -5.04
N ILE A 196 -22.64 2.28 -3.98
CA ILE A 196 -23.81 2.90 -3.33
C ILE A 196 -23.87 4.37 -3.78
N PRO A 197 -24.93 4.82 -4.48
CA PRO A 197 -25.02 6.20 -4.95
C PRO A 197 -25.26 7.17 -3.78
N ASP A 198 -24.69 8.38 -3.89
CA ASP A 198 -25.02 9.49 -2.98
C ASP A 198 -26.51 9.87 -3.16
N PRO A 199 -27.32 9.91 -2.09
CA PRO A 199 -28.73 10.34 -2.17
C PRO A 199 -28.90 11.79 -2.65
N ARG A 200 -27.83 12.59 -2.70
CA ARG A 200 -27.82 13.95 -3.23
C ARG A 200 -27.43 14.06 -4.71
N ASN A 201 -27.18 12.94 -5.38
CA ASN A 201 -27.01 12.96 -6.84
C ASN A 201 -28.23 13.59 -7.51
N LEU A 202 -27.99 14.43 -8.51
CA LEU A 202 -29.06 15.01 -9.31
C LEU A 202 -29.80 13.90 -10.08
N ASP A 203 -31.09 14.09 -10.31
CA ASP A 203 -31.90 13.16 -11.09
C ASP A 203 -31.30 12.96 -12.49
N GLY A 204 -31.23 11.71 -12.94
CA GLY A 204 -30.71 11.34 -14.26
C GLY A 204 -29.18 11.28 -14.36
N VAL A 205 -28.42 11.58 -13.31
CA VAL A 205 -26.95 11.38 -13.31
C VAL A 205 -26.64 9.88 -13.33
N ALA A 206 -26.15 9.41 -14.47
CA ALA A 206 -25.74 8.02 -14.63
C ALA A 206 -24.43 7.74 -13.88
N MET A 207 -24.36 6.57 -13.22
CA MET A 207 -23.11 6.07 -12.66
C MET A 207 -22.11 5.79 -13.80
N PRO A 208 -20.88 6.35 -13.77
CA PRO A 208 -19.85 6.10 -14.77
C PRO A 208 -19.40 4.64 -14.81
N GLU A 209 -18.98 4.16 -15.97
CA GLU A 209 -18.61 2.75 -16.17
C GLU A 209 -17.39 2.34 -15.31
N HIS A 210 -16.39 3.21 -15.17
CA HIS A 210 -15.22 2.93 -14.32
C HIS A 210 -15.56 2.73 -12.83
N VAL A 211 -16.73 3.18 -12.38
CA VAL A 211 -17.24 2.91 -11.02
C VAL A 211 -17.93 1.55 -10.95
N ARG A 212 -18.68 1.18 -11.99
CA ARG A 212 -19.35 -0.13 -12.09
C ARG A 212 -18.35 -1.28 -12.17
N GLU A 213 -17.29 -1.08 -12.93
CA GLU A 213 -16.26 -2.09 -13.21
C GLU A 213 -15.04 -1.96 -12.27
N PHE A 214 -15.16 -1.19 -11.18
CA PHE A 214 -14.03 -0.94 -10.29
C PHE A 214 -13.45 -2.25 -9.74
N LYS A 215 -12.12 -2.37 -9.83
CA LYS A 215 -11.35 -3.49 -9.28
C LYS A 215 -10.16 -2.95 -8.51
N LEU A 216 -9.97 -3.47 -7.31
CA LEU A 216 -8.80 -3.17 -6.50
C LEU A 216 -7.58 -3.91 -7.06
N GLY A 217 -6.45 -3.21 -7.19
CA GLY A 217 -5.17 -3.79 -7.66
C GLY A 217 -4.96 -3.86 -9.18
N SER A 218 -5.94 -3.47 -10.01
CA SER A 218 -5.76 -3.34 -11.48
C SER A 218 -5.12 -2.01 -11.92
N ALA A 219 -4.92 -1.10 -10.96
CA ALA A 219 -4.73 0.34 -11.12
C ALA A 219 -3.36 0.79 -11.66
N TYR A 220 -2.27 0.13 -11.27
CA TYR A 220 -0.92 0.69 -11.44
C TYR A 220 -0.02 -0.10 -12.41
N GLY A 221 -0.54 -1.18 -13.02
CA GLY A 221 0.22 -2.13 -13.84
C GLY A 221 0.13 -1.95 -15.37
N LYS A 222 -0.77 -1.13 -15.90
CA LYS A 222 -0.79 -0.84 -17.35
C LYS A 222 0.10 0.36 -17.65
N LYS A 223 1.21 0.13 -18.37
CA LYS A 223 1.91 1.21 -19.08
C LYS A 223 0.85 1.98 -19.89
N GLN A 224 0.73 3.28 -19.64
CA GLN A 224 0.16 4.15 -20.67
C GLN A 224 1.22 4.16 -21.77
N GLU A 225 0.90 3.52 -22.90
CA GLU A 225 1.64 3.71 -24.16
C GLU A 225 1.52 5.15 -24.64
#